data_AF-A0AAE0TJU1-F1
#
_entry.id   AF-A0AAE0TJU1-F1
#
_cell.length_a   1.000
_cell.length_b   1.000
_cell.length_c   1.000
_cell.angle_alpha   90.00
_cell.angle_beta   90.00
_cell.angle_gamma   90.00
#
_symmetry.space_group_name_H-M   'P 1'
#
loop_
_entity.id
_entity.type
_entity.pdbx_description
1 polymer ?
#
loop_
_entity_poly.entity_id
_entity_poly.type
_entity_poly.pdbx_seq_one_letter_code
_entity_poly.pdbx_strand_id
1 'polypeptide(L)'
;MGITVFHLMGITVFHPMGIRAFHPMGITVFHPMGIRAFHPMGIRAFHPLGIRTFHPMGITVFHPMGIRAFHPIGTTVFHPMGITVFNPMGITVFHPMGITVFHPMGIRAFHPLGIITFHPMGITVFHPMGITVFHPMGIRVLHPMGIRAFHPMGFTVFHPMGITVFHPVGITAFHPMGITVFHPVGIRVFHPMGITVFHPMGIRAFHPMGIRTFYPMGIAVFHPMGIRAFHPMGITAFHPMGITLFHPVGITAFHPMGITVFHPLVIRVFHPMGITAFHPMGIRAFHPMDITVFHPMGIRAFHPMGITVFHPM
;
A
#
# COMPACT_ATOMS: atom_id res chain seq x y z
N MET A 1 -12.96 -28.54 -38.76
CA MET A 1 -11.64 -29.03 -39.22
C MET A 1 -10.57 -28.38 -38.37
N GLY A 2 -9.90 -29.15 -37.51
CA GLY A 2 -8.77 -28.64 -36.72
C GLY A 2 -7.47 -29.00 -37.42
N ILE A 3 -6.61 -28.01 -37.66
CA ILE A 3 -5.33 -28.23 -38.34
C ILE A 3 -4.24 -28.51 -37.29
N THR A 4 -3.44 -29.54 -37.55
CA THR A 4 -2.60 -30.20 -36.54
C THR A 4 -1.33 -29.43 -36.17
N VAL A 5 -0.54 -28.93 -37.13
CA VAL A 5 0.68 -28.10 -36.92
C VAL A 5 1.00 -27.30 -38.20
N PHE A 6 1.44 -26.05 -38.09
CA PHE A 6 2.01 -25.25 -39.22
C PHE A 6 3.34 -24.58 -38.86
N HIS A 7 4.21 -24.40 -39.86
CA HIS A 7 5.42 -23.56 -39.86
C HIS A 7 5.37 -22.69 -41.13
N LEU A 8 5.47 -21.37 -41.01
CA LEU A 8 5.36 -20.43 -42.13
C LEU A 8 6.31 -19.24 -41.94
N MET A 9 6.87 -18.73 -43.04
CA MET A 9 7.70 -17.52 -43.10
C MET A 9 7.04 -16.45 -43.98
N GLY A 10 7.03 -15.19 -43.52
CA GLY A 10 6.74 -14.03 -44.37
C GLY A 10 5.27 -13.85 -44.75
N ILE A 11 4.36 -13.88 -43.77
CA ILE A 11 2.92 -13.69 -44.03
C ILE A 11 2.51 -12.22 -43.88
N THR A 12 1.80 -11.70 -44.87
CA THR A 12 1.21 -10.35 -44.84
C THR A 12 -0.01 -10.31 -43.92
N VAL A 13 -0.97 -11.24 -44.10
CA VAL A 13 -2.23 -11.31 -43.34
C VAL A 13 -2.71 -12.76 -43.19
N PHE A 14 -3.14 -13.20 -41.99
CA PHE A 14 -3.66 -14.56 -41.76
C PHE A 14 -4.81 -14.61 -40.72
N HIS A 15 -5.87 -15.41 -41.00
CA HIS A 15 -7.11 -15.49 -40.21
C HIS A 15 -7.58 -16.94 -39.94
N PRO A 16 -6.87 -17.73 -39.11
CA PRO A 16 -7.21 -19.13 -38.86
C PRO A 16 -8.20 -19.31 -37.70
N MET A 17 -8.96 -20.41 -37.74
CA MET A 17 -9.81 -20.86 -36.65
C MET A 17 -9.36 -22.23 -36.12
N GLY A 18 -9.33 -22.41 -34.79
CA GLY A 18 -9.16 -23.71 -34.15
C GLY A 18 -7.78 -24.34 -34.33
N ILE A 19 -6.71 -23.62 -34.00
CA ILE A 19 -5.33 -24.11 -34.12
C ILE A 19 -4.88 -24.85 -32.85
N ARG A 20 -4.33 -26.05 -33.03
CA ARG A 20 -3.69 -26.80 -31.94
C ARG A 20 -2.30 -26.25 -31.58
N ALA A 21 -1.43 -26.06 -32.57
CA ALA A 21 -0.07 -25.54 -32.38
C ALA A 21 0.41 -24.74 -33.61
N PHE A 22 1.07 -23.59 -33.41
CA PHE A 22 1.57 -22.74 -34.50
C PHE A 22 2.89 -22.03 -34.15
N HIS A 23 3.85 -22.03 -35.09
CA HIS A 23 5.22 -21.52 -34.91
C HIS A 23 5.70 -20.70 -36.12
N PRO A 24 5.18 -19.48 -36.35
CA PRO A 24 5.54 -18.66 -37.50
C PRO A 24 6.73 -17.73 -37.24
N MET A 25 7.39 -17.32 -38.31
CA MET A 25 8.40 -16.25 -38.29
C MET A 25 7.99 -15.11 -39.22
N GLY A 26 8.03 -13.88 -38.71
CA GLY A 26 7.82 -12.67 -39.50
C GLY A 26 6.39 -12.54 -40.03
N ILE A 27 5.43 -12.24 -39.14
CA ILE A 27 4.06 -11.90 -39.53
C ILE A 27 3.81 -10.41 -39.42
N THR A 28 3.23 -9.83 -40.47
CA THR A 28 2.81 -8.41 -40.43
C THR A 28 1.51 -8.25 -39.65
N VAL A 29 0.45 -8.98 -40.00
CA VAL A 29 -0.87 -8.90 -39.35
C VAL A 29 -1.46 -10.30 -39.11
N PHE A 30 -1.94 -10.57 -37.89
CA PHE A 30 -2.52 -11.88 -37.52
C PHE A 30 -3.78 -11.76 -36.65
N HIS A 31 -4.87 -12.46 -37.02
CA HIS A 31 -6.18 -12.43 -36.34
C HIS A 31 -6.80 -13.83 -36.18
N PRO A 32 -6.29 -14.68 -35.27
CA PRO A 32 -6.80 -16.02 -35.07
C PRO A 32 -7.94 -16.08 -34.06
N MET A 33 -8.79 -17.10 -34.19
CA MET A 33 -9.77 -17.48 -33.19
C MET A 33 -9.48 -18.89 -32.66
N GLY A 34 -9.24 -19.00 -31.35
CA GLY A 34 -9.00 -20.26 -30.66
C GLY A 34 -7.65 -20.88 -31.01
N ILE A 35 -6.63 -20.60 -30.20
CA ILE A 35 -5.32 -21.28 -30.27
C ILE A 35 -5.01 -21.99 -28.96
N ARG A 36 -4.62 -23.26 -29.02
CA ARG A 36 -4.14 -23.99 -27.84
C ARG A 36 -2.69 -23.62 -27.48
N ALA A 37 -1.77 -23.64 -28.45
CA ALA A 37 -0.36 -23.28 -28.23
C ALA A 37 0.19 -22.43 -29.39
N PHE A 38 0.88 -21.33 -29.07
CA PHE A 38 1.43 -20.41 -30.08
C PHE A 38 2.83 -19.90 -29.67
N HIS A 39 3.81 -20.01 -30.58
CA HIS A 39 5.21 -19.61 -30.34
C HIS A 39 5.82 -18.89 -31.57
N PRO A 40 5.44 -17.64 -31.84
CA PRO A 40 5.94 -16.89 -32.98
C PRO A 40 7.24 -16.13 -32.68
N MET A 41 8.00 -15.84 -33.74
CA MET A 41 9.09 -14.86 -33.72
C MET A 41 8.78 -13.70 -34.65
N GLY A 42 8.71 -12.49 -34.11
CA GLY A 42 8.45 -11.27 -34.87
C GLY A 42 7.01 -11.16 -35.39
N ILE A 43 6.16 -10.44 -34.65
CA ILE A 43 4.84 -10.01 -35.14
C ILE A 43 4.72 -8.49 -35.03
N ARG A 44 4.32 -7.83 -36.12
CA ARG A 44 4.04 -6.39 -36.07
C ARG A 44 2.71 -6.08 -35.40
N ALA A 45 1.61 -6.71 -35.84
CA ALA A 45 0.28 -6.52 -35.27
C ALA A 45 -0.47 -7.83 -35.03
N PHE A 46 -0.95 -8.05 -33.80
CA PHE A 46 -1.62 -9.29 -33.40
C PHE A 46 -2.92 -9.04 -32.62
N HIS A 47 -4.04 -9.65 -33.03
CA HIS A 47 -5.36 -9.46 -32.41
C HIS A 47 -6.14 -10.79 -32.29
N PRO A 48 -5.76 -11.70 -31.36
CA PRO A 48 -6.39 -13.00 -31.20
C PRO A 48 -7.61 -12.99 -30.27
N LEU A 49 -8.52 -13.91 -30.53
CA LEU A 49 -9.59 -14.29 -29.60
C LEU A 49 -9.31 -15.68 -29.03
N GLY A 50 -8.99 -15.77 -27.75
CA GLY A 50 -8.81 -17.02 -27.03
C GLY A 50 -7.49 -17.73 -27.34
N ILE A 51 -6.52 -17.62 -26.43
CA ILE A 51 -5.29 -18.41 -26.45
C ILE A 51 -5.08 -19.13 -25.12
N ARG A 52 -4.80 -20.44 -25.15
CA ARG A 52 -4.47 -21.18 -23.93
C ARG A 52 -3.02 -20.94 -23.48
N THR A 53 -2.05 -21.06 -24.38
CA THR A 53 -0.63 -20.85 -24.08
C THR A 53 0.06 -20.06 -25.19
N PHE A 54 0.79 -19.00 -24.83
CA PHE A 54 1.45 -18.10 -25.78
C PHE A 54 2.86 -17.70 -25.32
N HIS A 55 3.87 -17.91 -26.17
CA HIS A 55 5.28 -17.58 -25.89
C HIS A 55 5.95 -16.92 -27.11
N PRO A 56 5.67 -15.64 -27.39
CA PRO A 56 6.27 -14.93 -28.52
C PRO A 56 7.63 -14.31 -28.18
N MET A 57 8.45 -14.15 -29.20
CA MET A 57 9.62 -13.25 -29.17
C MET A 57 9.39 -12.09 -30.13
N GLY A 58 9.29 -10.88 -29.60
CA GLY A 58 9.12 -9.64 -30.36
C GLY A 58 7.70 -9.44 -30.88
N ILE A 59 6.94 -8.56 -30.23
CA ILE A 59 5.67 -8.03 -30.76
C ILE A 59 5.66 -6.50 -30.70
N THR A 60 5.32 -5.83 -31.80
CA THR A 60 5.15 -4.37 -31.78
C THR A 60 3.83 -3.98 -31.13
N VAL A 61 2.71 -4.50 -31.65
CA VAL A 61 1.35 -4.14 -31.20
C VAL A 61 0.52 -5.40 -30.94
N PHE A 62 -0.06 -5.52 -29.74
CA PHE A 62 -0.83 -6.70 -29.33
C PHE A 62 -2.14 -6.35 -28.60
N HIS A 63 -3.27 -6.86 -29.09
CA HIS A 63 -4.61 -6.65 -28.51
C HIS A 63 -5.42 -7.97 -28.42
N PRO A 64 -5.11 -8.86 -27.47
CA PRO A 64 -5.84 -10.11 -27.30
C PRO A 64 -7.09 -9.97 -26.44
N MET A 65 -8.06 -10.83 -26.69
CA MET A 65 -9.12 -11.15 -25.73
C MET A 65 -8.95 -12.58 -25.24
N GLY A 66 -8.75 -12.75 -23.93
CA GLY A 66 -8.67 -14.04 -23.26
C GLY A 66 -7.37 -14.78 -23.54
N ILE A 67 -6.43 -14.73 -22.59
CA ILE A 67 -5.25 -15.61 -22.57
C ILE A 67 -5.13 -16.33 -21.24
N ARG A 68 -4.96 -17.65 -21.24
CA ARG A 68 -4.74 -18.39 -19.99
C ARG A 68 -3.29 -18.26 -19.49
N ALA A 69 -2.29 -18.45 -20.35
CA ALA A 69 -0.88 -18.29 -19.97
C ALA A 69 -0.09 -17.57 -21.06
N PHE A 70 0.62 -16.50 -20.68
CA PHE A 70 1.36 -15.64 -21.59
C PHE A 70 2.78 -15.33 -21.07
N HIS A 71 3.80 -15.60 -21.90
CA HIS A 71 5.22 -15.41 -21.56
C HIS A 71 5.99 -14.77 -22.72
N PRO A 72 5.81 -13.46 -23.01
CA PRO A 72 6.50 -12.79 -24.10
C PRO A 72 7.89 -12.30 -23.71
N ILE A 73 8.76 -12.21 -24.71
CA ILE A 73 10.01 -11.45 -24.64
C ILE A 73 9.89 -10.27 -25.62
N GLY A 74 9.89 -9.05 -25.09
CA GLY A 74 9.83 -7.81 -25.86
C GLY A 74 8.46 -7.54 -26.49
N THR A 75 7.70 -6.65 -25.84
CA THR A 75 6.46 -6.09 -26.41
C THR A 75 6.48 -4.57 -26.34
N THR A 76 6.17 -3.87 -27.45
CA THR A 76 6.17 -2.39 -27.41
C THR A 76 4.86 -1.86 -26.82
N VAL A 77 3.73 -2.24 -27.40
CA VAL A 77 2.38 -1.77 -27.00
C VAL A 77 1.46 -2.97 -26.76
N PHE A 78 0.88 -3.05 -25.57
CA PHE A 78 0.04 -4.18 -25.18
C PHE A 78 -1.27 -3.76 -24.47
N HIS A 79 -2.41 -4.20 -24.99
CA HIS A 79 -3.75 -3.91 -24.47
C HIS A 79 -4.63 -5.18 -24.41
N PRO A 80 -4.42 -6.09 -23.45
CA PRO A 80 -5.21 -7.30 -23.31
C PRO A 80 -6.50 -7.09 -22.53
N MET A 81 -7.51 -7.89 -22.87
CA MET A 81 -8.67 -8.13 -22.02
C MET A 81 -8.63 -9.55 -21.48
N GLY A 82 -8.40 -9.70 -20.18
CA GLY A 82 -8.39 -10.98 -19.47
C GLY A 82 -7.13 -11.82 -19.70
N ILE A 83 -6.26 -11.89 -18.70
CA ILE A 83 -5.16 -12.85 -18.64
C ILE A 83 -5.15 -13.59 -17.30
N THR A 84 -5.04 -14.92 -17.31
CA THR A 84 -4.89 -15.66 -16.04
C THR A 84 -3.46 -15.59 -15.51
N VAL A 85 -2.45 -16.00 -16.29
CA VAL A 85 -1.04 -15.96 -15.88
C VAL A 85 -0.23 -15.18 -16.91
N PHE A 86 0.49 -14.16 -16.45
CA PHE A 86 1.32 -13.31 -17.31
C PHE A 86 2.73 -13.12 -16.72
N ASN A 87 3.76 -13.50 -17.47
CA ASN A 87 5.16 -13.36 -17.05
C ASN A 87 6.03 -12.79 -18.20
N PRO A 88 5.95 -11.48 -18.50
CA PRO A 88 6.72 -10.86 -19.58
C PRO A 88 8.12 -10.44 -19.18
N MET A 89 9.01 -10.40 -20.17
CA MET A 89 10.29 -9.71 -20.09
C MET A 89 10.31 -8.52 -21.05
N GLY A 90 10.31 -7.30 -20.51
CA GLY A 90 10.35 -6.06 -21.26
C GLY A 90 9.03 -5.68 -21.92
N ILE A 91 8.37 -4.66 -21.37
CA ILE A 91 7.24 -3.98 -22.02
C ILE A 91 7.41 -2.46 -21.95
N THR A 92 7.19 -1.77 -23.05
CA THR A 92 7.24 -0.30 -23.06
C THR A 92 5.95 0.31 -22.51
N VAL A 93 4.80 -0.03 -23.09
CA VAL A 93 3.48 0.51 -22.71
C VAL A 93 2.47 -0.61 -22.51
N PHE A 94 1.83 -0.65 -21.33
CA PHE A 94 0.91 -1.71 -20.96
C PHE A 94 -0.39 -1.21 -20.31
N HIS A 95 -1.55 -1.58 -20.89
CA HIS A 95 -2.89 -1.22 -20.40
C HIS A 95 -3.84 -2.44 -20.38
N PRO A 96 -3.72 -3.35 -19.41
CA PRO A 96 -4.60 -4.51 -19.31
C PRO A 96 -5.91 -4.21 -18.59
N MET A 97 -6.95 -4.95 -18.98
CA MET A 97 -8.16 -5.12 -18.20
C MET A 97 -8.24 -6.55 -17.67
N GLY A 98 -8.02 -6.73 -16.37
CA GLY A 98 -8.09 -7.99 -15.65
C GLY A 98 -6.88 -8.90 -15.84
N ILE A 99 -6.08 -9.05 -14.78
CA ILE A 99 -5.04 -10.09 -14.68
C ILE A 99 -5.16 -10.84 -13.35
N THR A 100 -5.12 -12.17 -13.37
CA THR A 100 -5.09 -12.95 -12.12
C THR A 100 -3.69 -12.97 -11.51
N VAL A 101 -2.67 -13.35 -12.26
CA VAL A 101 -1.29 -13.51 -11.78
C VAL A 101 -0.32 -12.80 -12.71
N PHE A 102 0.47 -11.87 -12.17
CA PHE A 102 1.39 -11.06 -12.96
C PHE A 102 2.80 -10.95 -12.35
N HIS A 103 3.82 -11.42 -13.08
CA HIS A 103 5.25 -11.32 -12.69
C HIS A 103 6.09 -10.72 -13.83
N PRO A 104 6.06 -9.39 -14.05
CA PRO A 104 6.87 -8.78 -15.10
C PRO A 104 8.29 -8.47 -14.64
N MET A 105 9.21 -8.53 -15.59
CA MET A 105 10.54 -7.93 -15.48
C MET A 105 10.67 -6.76 -16.45
N GLY A 106 10.77 -5.55 -15.92
CA GLY A 106 10.93 -4.31 -16.68
C GLY A 106 9.67 -3.85 -17.41
N ILE A 107 9.02 -2.81 -16.87
CA ILE A 107 7.97 -2.06 -17.56
C ILE A 107 8.25 -0.56 -17.48
N ARG A 108 8.15 0.15 -18.60
CA ARG A 108 8.30 1.61 -18.59
C ARG A 108 7.04 2.31 -18.09
N ALA A 109 5.88 2.07 -18.70
CA ALA A 109 4.60 2.67 -18.30
C ALA A 109 3.50 1.61 -18.16
N PHE A 110 2.82 1.59 -17.01
CA PHE A 110 1.81 0.59 -16.69
C PHE A 110 0.54 1.18 -16.07
N HIS A 111 -0.63 0.89 -16.68
CA HIS A 111 -1.94 1.39 -16.24
C HIS A 111 -3.00 0.27 -16.26
N PRO A 112 -3.01 -0.64 -15.28
CA PRO A 112 -3.97 -1.76 -15.23
C PRO A 112 -5.31 -1.38 -14.58
N LEU A 113 -6.35 -2.04 -15.07
CA LEU A 113 -7.64 -2.17 -14.40
C LEU A 113 -7.77 -3.60 -13.84
N GLY A 114 -7.58 -3.76 -12.52
CA GLY A 114 -7.78 -5.02 -11.80
C GLY A 114 -6.63 -6.01 -11.95
N ILE A 115 -5.90 -6.25 -10.86
CA ILE A 115 -4.94 -7.37 -10.73
C ILE A 115 -5.18 -8.12 -9.42
N ILE A 116 -5.21 -9.46 -9.45
CA ILE A 116 -5.32 -10.23 -8.20
C ILE A 116 -3.95 -10.34 -7.52
N THR A 117 -2.92 -10.85 -8.18
CA THR A 117 -1.57 -10.97 -7.61
C THR A 117 -0.52 -10.33 -8.51
N PHE A 118 0.32 -9.48 -7.93
CA PHE A 118 1.30 -8.70 -8.67
C PHE A 118 2.67 -8.66 -7.99
N HIS A 119 3.71 -9.13 -8.71
CA HIS A 119 5.09 -9.17 -8.24
C HIS A 119 6.05 -8.63 -9.31
N PRO A 120 6.10 -7.30 -9.54
CA PRO A 120 6.98 -6.72 -10.54
C PRO A 120 8.42 -6.54 -10.04
N MET A 121 9.35 -6.68 -10.98
CA MET A 121 10.72 -6.20 -10.84
C MET A 121 10.97 -5.06 -11.82
N GLY A 122 11.11 -3.83 -11.30
CA GLY A 122 11.40 -2.64 -12.07
C GLY A 122 10.21 -2.08 -12.85
N ILE A 123 9.61 -1.00 -12.33
CA ILE A 123 8.63 -0.18 -13.07
C ILE A 123 8.98 1.31 -12.93
N THR A 124 8.97 2.04 -14.04
CA THR A 124 9.23 3.49 -13.99
C THR A 124 8.00 4.28 -13.55
N VAL A 125 6.85 4.08 -14.20
CA VAL A 125 5.59 4.78 -13.91
C VAL A 125 4.46 3.77 -13.76
N PHE A 126 3.75 3.81 -12.63
CA PHE A 126 2.66 2.88 -12.32
C PHE A 126 1.41 3.56 -11.76
N HIS A 127 0.28 3.37 -12.44
CA HIS A 127 -1.04 3.91 -12.06
C HIS A 127 -2.13 2.82 -12.08
N PRO A 128 -2.20 1.94 -11.07
CA PRO A 128 -3.21 0.89 -11.02
C PRO A 128 -4.55 1.35 -10.44
N MET A 129 -5.63 0.78 -10.97
CA MET A 129 -6.92 0.73 -10.27
C MET A 129 -7.21 -0.71 -9.84
N GLY A 130 -7.22 -0.94 -8.52
CA GLY A 130 -7.55 -2.22 -7.92
C GLY A 130 -6.43 -3.26 -8.02
N ILE A 131 -5.77 -3.53 -6.90
CA ILE A 131 -4.89 -4.70 -6.74
C ILE A 131 -5.23 -5.45 -5.46
N THR A 132 -5.37 -6.78 -5.53
CA THR A 132 -5.60 -7.58 -4.31
C THR A 132 -4.31 -7.78 -3.53
N VAL A 133 -3.24 -8.24 -4.16
CA VAL A 133 -1.94 -8.52 -3.52
C VAL A 133 -0.81 -7.92 -4.35
N PHE A 134 0.04 -7.11 -3.72
CA PHE A 134 1.11 -6.39 -4.40
C PHE A 134 2.45 -6.44 -3.64
N HIS A 135 3.48 -6.98 -4.30
CA HIS A 135 4.85 -7.12 -3.79
C HIS A 135 5.88 -6.58 -4.80
N PRO A 136 6.05 -5.24 -4.93
CA PRO A 136 7.01 -4.69 -5.88
C PRO A 136 8.43 -4.68 -5.35
N MET A 137 9.38 -4.88 -6.27
CA MET A 137 10.78 -4.53 -6.12
C MET A 137 11.16 -3.45 -7.14
N GLY A 138 11.45 -2.23 -6.66
CA GLY A 138 11.89 -1.10 -7.47
C GLY A 138 10.78 -0.46 -8.30
N ILE A 139 10.12 0.56 -7.73
CA ILE A 139 9.20 1.46 -8.47
C ILE A 139 9.57 2.90 -8.19
N ARG A 140 9.72 3.71 -9.25
CA ARG A 140 10.10 5.12 -9.12
C ARG A 140 8.92 6.02 -8.74
N VAL A 141 7.78 5.84 -9.41
CA VAL A 141 6.56 6.64 -9.19
C VAL A 141 5.33 5.72 -9.15
N LEU A 142 4.54 5.81 -8.08
CA LEU A 142 3.37 4.97 -7.84
C LEU A 142 2.18 5.77 -7.27
N HIS A 143 1.06 5.73 -7.99
CA HIS A 143 -0.22 6.34 -7.58
C HIS A 143 -1.38 5.33 -7.72
N PRO A 144 -1.62 4.47 -6.72
CA PRO A 144 -2.66 3.45 -6.80
C PRO A 144 -4.00 3.96 -6.26
N MET A 145 -5.08 3.50 -6.90
CA MET A 145 -6.43 3.56 -6.36
C MET A 145 -6.86 2.17 -5.92
N GLY A 146 -6.87 1.92 -4.61
CA GLY A 146 -7.28 0.66 -4.01
C GLY A 146 -6.25 -0.46 -4.10
N ILE A 147 -5.62 -0.80 -2.96
CA ILE A 147 -4.84 -2.03 -2.78
C ILE A 147 -5.33 -2.77 -1.54
N ARG A 148 -5.62 -4.07 -1.64
CA ARG A 148 -6.00 -4.86 -0.44
C ARG A 148 -4.78 -5.22 0.42
N ALA A 149 -3.71 -5.76 -0.15
CA ALA A 149 -2.49 -6.09 0.58
C ALA A 149 -1.25 -5.59 -0.16
N PHE A 150 -0.44 -4.77 0.51
CA PHE A 150 0.74 -4.13 -0.07
C PHE A 150 2.00 -4.36 0.79
N HIS A 151 3.05 -4.92 0.18
CA HIS A 151 4.32 -5.25 0.85
C HIS A 151 5.52 -4.83 -0.02
N PRO A 152 5.84 -3.53 -0.12
CA PRO A 152 6.96 -3.06 -0.91
C PRO A 152 8.29 -3.13 -0.16
N MET A 153 9.37 -3.36 -0.92
CA MET A 153 10.75 -3.12 -0.49
C MET A 153 11.30 -1.87 -1.18
N GLY A 154 11.36 -0.75 -0.44
CA GLY A 154 11.94 0.52 -0.89
C GLY A 154 11.07 1.31 -1.90
N PHE A 155 10.82 2.59 -1.61
CA PHE A 155 10.21 3.53 -2.55
C PHE A 155 10.62 4.98 -2.26
N THR A 156 10.66 5.81 -3.29
CA THR A 156 11.07 7.21 -3.22
C THR A 156 9.89 8.16 -2.94
N VAL A 157 8.76 7.97 -3.62
CA VAL A 157 7.54 8.81 -3.48
C VAL A 157 6.30 7.93 -3.69
N PHE A 158 5.34 7.98 -2.76
CA PHE A 158 4.15 7.14 -2.79
C PHE A 158 2.91 7.88 -2.24
N HIS A 159 1.84 7.95 -3.05
CA HIS A 159 0.57 8.62 -2.71
C HIS A 159 -0.63 7.71 -3.02
N PRO A 160 -0.98 6.77 -2.14
CA PRO A 160 -2.12 5.89 -2.33
C PRO A 160 -3.44 6.50 -1.88
N MET A 161 -4.51 6.16 -2.62
CA MET A 161 -5.89 6.29 -2.15
C MET A 161 -6.43 4.90 -1.83
N GLY A 162 -6.62 4.62 -0.54
CA GLY A 162 -7.18 3.38 -0.02
C GLY A 162 -6.23 2.19 -0.04
N ILE A 163 -5.75 1.77 1.14
CA ILE A 163 -5.08 0.47 1.34
C ILE A 163 -5.72 -0.29 2.49
N THR A 164 -6.05 -1.57 2.33
CA THR A 164 -6.56 -2.36 3.46
C THR A 164 -5.43 -2.80 4.39
N VAL A 165 -4.35 -3.40 3.87
CA VAL A 165 -3.21 -3.88 4.67
C VAL A 165 -1.91 -3.41 4.04
N PHE A 166 -1.05 -2.75 4.84
CA PHE A 166 0.22 -2.21 4.37
C PHE A 166 1.40 -2.55 5.30
N HIS A 167 2.44 -3.19 4.76
CA HIS A 167 3.67 -3.58 5.47
C HIS A 167 4.94 -3.15 4.70
N PRO A 168 5.31 -1.86 4.72
CA PRO A 168 6.52 -1.38 4.06
C PRO A 168 7.76 -1.48 4.96
N VAL A 169 8.91 -1.65 4.31
CA VAL A 169 10.23 -1.49 4.91
C VAL A 169 10.96 -0.33 4.25
N GLY A 170 11.36 0.67 5.05
CA GLY A 170 12.17 1.81 4.62
C GLY A 170 11.40 2.83 3.79
N ILE A 171 10.92 3.90 4.43
CA ILE A 171 10.15 4.97 3.77
C ILE A 171 10.76 6.35 4.01
N THR A 172 11.03 7.10 2.93
CA THR A 172 11.56 8.47 3.04
C THR A 172 10.44 9.50 3.26
N ALA A 173 9.39 9.50 2.42
CA ALA A 173 8.22 10.37 2.55
C ALA A 173 6.94 9.65 2.11
N PHE A 174 5.85 9.79 2.87
CA PHE A 174 4.60 9.07 2.62
C PHE A 174 3.36 9.86 3.05
N HIS A 175 2.38 9.96 2.14
CA HIS A 175 1.16 10.75 2.31
C HIS A 175 -0.07 9.95 1.83
N PRO A 176 -0.56 8.96 2.61
CA PRO A 176 -1.72 8.17 2.24
C PRO A 176 -3.04 8.84 2.62
N MET A 177 -4.06 8.55 1.82
CA MET A 177 -5.46 8.78 2.17
C MET A 177 -6.15 7.42 2.41
N GLY A 178 -6.45 7.12 3.66
CA GLY A 178 -7.16 5.91 4.09
C GLY A 178 -6.31 4.64 4.10
N ILE A 179 -5.98 4.16 5.31
CA ILE A 179 -5.41 2.82 5.52
C ILE A 179 -6.20 2.07 6.60
N THR A 180 -6.58 0.81 6.38
CA THR A 180 -7.23 0.01 7.43
C THR A 180 -6.20 -0.52 8.43
N VAL A 181 -5.14 -1.19 7.97
CA VAL A 181 -4.11 -1.79 8.84
C VAL A 181 -2.72 -1.41 8.33
N PHE A 182 -1.90 -0.81 9.19
CA PHE A 182 -0.56 -0.33 8.83
C PHE A 182 0.52 -0.78 9.82
N HIS A 183 1.56 -1.46 9.33
CA HIS A 183 2.70 -1.96 10.11
C HIS A 183 4.04 -1.61 9.43
N PRO A 184 4.51 -0.35 9.49
CA PRO A 184 5.79 0.04 8.88
C PRO A 184 6.98 -0.20 9.80
N VAL A 185 8.13 -0.44 9.17
CA VAL A 185 9.45 -0.40 9.82
C VAL A 185 10.27 0.74 9.22
N GLY A 186 10.58 1.74 10.04
CA GLY A 186 11.42 2.88 9.68
C GLY A 186 10.75 3.88 8.72
N ILE A 187 10.24 5.00 9.26
CA ILE A 187 9.74 6.13 8.46
C ILE A 187 10.41 7.44 8.88
N ARG A 188 10.92 8.21 7.90
CA ARG A 188 11.50 9.54 8.17
C ARG A 188 10.42 10.62 8.35
N VAL A 189 9.49 10.75 7.38
CA VAL A 189 8.39 11.75 7.41
C VAL A 189 7.07 11.10 7.01
N PHE A 190 6.04 11.26 7.85
CA PHE A 190 4.72 10.64 7.63
C PHE A 190 3.54 11.57 7.95
N HIS A 191 2.64 11.75 6.97
CA HIS A 191 1.43 12.58 7.07
C HIS A 191 0.19 11.84 6.53
N PRO A 192 -0.41 10.91 7.28
CA PRO A 192 -1.61 10.20 6.84
C PRO A 192 -2.91 10.97 7.14
N MET A 193 -3.90 10.75 6.28
CA MET A 193 -5.30 11.04 6.56
C MET A 193 -6.08 9.74 6.73
N GLY A 194 -6.51 9.45 7.96
CA GLY A 194 -7.33 8.29 8.30
C GLY A 194 -6.56 6.96 8.33
N ILE A 195 -6.34 6.44 9.54
CA ILE A 195 -5.87 5.06 9.76
C ILE A 195 -6.77 4.33 10.75
N THR A 196 -7.20 3.10 10.45
CA THR A 196 -7.98 2.31 11.43
C THR A 196 -7.06 1.68 12.48
N VAL A 197 -6.03 0.94 12.09
CA VAL A 197 -5.09 0.25 13.00
C VAL A 197 -3.66 0.56 12.59
N PHE A 198 -2.84 1.06 13.53
CA PHE A 198 -1.46 1.46 13.27
C PHE A 198 -0.46 0.90 14.30
N HIS A 199 0.56 0.17 13.85
CA HIS A 199 1.64 -0.41 14.68
C HIS A 199 3.02 -0.14 14.07
N PRO A 200 3.57 1.09 14.18
CA PRO A 200 4.89 1.38 13.64
C PRO A 200 6.03 1.02 14.60
N MET A 201 7.18 0.70 14.01
CA MET A 201 8.47 0.64 14.69
C MET A 201 9.39 1.75 14.16
N GLY A 202 9.69 2.74 15.01
CA GLY A 202 10.58 3.85 14.70
C GLY A 202 10.03 4.87 13.71
N ILE A 203 9.59 6.03 14.22
CA ILE A 203 9.23 7.20 13.39
C ILE A 203 9.96 8.45 13.90
N ARG A 204 10.58 9.21 12.98
CA ARG A 204 11.24 10.48 13.33
C ARG A 204 10.25 11.64 13.51
N ALA A 205 9.37 11.87 12.54
CA ALA A 205 8.36 12.93 12.60
C ALA A 205 7.01 12.42 12.10
N PHE A 206 5.95 12.63 12.90
CA PHE A 206 4.61 12.10 12.62
C PHE A 206 3.49 13.12 12.89
N HIS A 207 2.66 13.37 11.87
CA HIS A 207 1.56 14.35 11.92
C HIS A 207 0.28 13.75 11.29
N PRO A 208 -0.45 12.84 11.97
CA PRO A 208 -1.66 12.23 11.44
C PRO A 208 -2.92 13.07 11.68
N MET A 209 -3.88 12.93 10.77
CA MET A 209 -5.27 13.32 10.99
C MET A 209 -6.14 12.05 11.05
N GLY A 210 -6.66 11.75 12.24
CA GLY A 210 -7.58 10.63 12.50
C GLY A 210 -6.91 9.26 12.56
N ILE A 211 -6.82 8.68 13.76
CA ILE A 211 -6.45 7.27 13.97
C ILE A 211 -7.44 6.58 14.92
N ARG A 212 -7.93 5.39 14.57
CA ARG A 212 -8.82 4.63 15.48
C ARG A 212 -8.03 3.88 16.57
N THR A 213 -7.03 3.07 16.23
CA THR A 213 -6.16 2.39 17.20
C THR A 213 -4.69 2.56 16.85
N PHE A 214 -3.86 2.92 17.84
CA PHE A 214 -2.45 3.22 17.63
C PHE A 214 -1.54 2.62 18.71
N TYR A 215 -0.53 1.85 18.29
CA TYR A 215 0.42 1.13 19.15
C TYR A 215 1.88 1.31 18.67
N PRO A 216 2.49 2.51 18.82
CA PRO A 216 3.85 2.73 18.36
C PRO A 216 4.92 2.27 19.35
N MET A 217 6.06 1.84 18.81
CA MET A 217 7.32 1.71 19.52
C MET A 217 8.32 2.78 19.03
N GLY A 218 8.61 3.77 19.89
CA GLY A 218 9.59 4.83 19.63
C GLY A 218 9.13 5.89 18.62
N ILE A 219 8.77 7.07 19.12
CA ILE A 219 8.55 8.28 18.30
C ILE A 219 9.32 9.47 18.89
N ALA A 220 10.05 10.19 18.03
CA ALA A 220 10.76 11.41 18.47
C ALA A 220 9.81 12.61 18.60
N VAL A 221 9.08 12.97 17.53
CA VAL A 221 8.16 14.12 17.52
C VAL A 221 6.78 13.69 17.01
N PHE A 222 5.73 13.98 17.78
CA PHE A 222 4.37 13.56 17.47
C PHE A 222 3.31 14.66 17.71
N HIS A 223 2.56 15.00 16.65
CA HIS A 223 1.48 16.00 16.66
C HIS A 223 0.20 15.45 15.97
N PRO A 224 -0.60 14.60 16.64
CA PRO A 224 -1.83 14.09 16.05
C PRO A 224 -3.03 15.01 16.24
N MET A 225 -3.95 14.94 15.29
CA MET A 225 -5.32 15.44 15.42
C MET A 225 -6.29 14.26 15.43
N GLY A 226 -6.90 13.96 16.57
CA GLY A 226 -7.91 12.92 16.75
C GLY A 226 -7.35 11.49 16.81
N ILE A 227 -7.35 10.88 18.00
CA ILE A 227 -7.08 9.44 18.19
C ILE A 227 -8.16 8.82 19.08
N ARG A 228 -8.76 7.68 18.67
CA ARG A 228 -9.72 6.98 19.54
C ARG A 228 -9.04 6.15 20.63
N ALA A 229 -8.06 5.31 20.31
CA ALA A 229 -7.32 4.52 21.30
C ALA A 229 -5.81 4.55 21.04
N PHE A 230 -5.03 4.89 22.06
CA PHE A 230 -3.59 5.10 21.95
C PHE A 230 -2.79 4.40 23.07
N HIS A 231 -1.83 3.55 22.69
CA HIS A 231 -1.00 2.76 23.62
C HIS A 231 0.49 2.80 23.21
N PRO A 232 1.19 3.95 23.40
CA PRO A 232 2.58 4.08 23.00
C PRO A 232 3.56 3.50 24.01
N MET A 233 4.70 3.04 23.49
CA MET A 233 5.91 2.76 24.26
C MET A 233 7.03 3.73 23.83
N GLY A 234 7.33 4.70 24.69
CA GLY A 234 8.38 5.70 24.48
C GLY A 234 8.05 6.80 23.48
N ILE A 235 7.80 8.02 23.98
CA ILE A 235 7.70 9.25 23.18
C ILE A 235 8.55 10.36 23.81
N THR A 236 9.30 11.09 22.97
CA THR A 236 10.13 12.21 23.44
C THR A 236 9.30 13.49 23.60
N ALA A 237 8.64 13.96 22.53
CA ALA A 237 7.77 15.15 22.57
C ALA A 237 6.39 14.85 21.98
N PHE A 238 5.32 15.15 22.73
CA PHE A 238 3.94 14.83 22.37
C PHE A 238 2.96 15.99 22.59
N HIS A 239 2.29 16.41 21.51
CA HIS A 239 1.31 17.52 21.51
C HIS A 239 0.03 17.13 20.75
N PRO A 240 -0.86 16.32 21.34
CA PRO A 240 -2.10 15.90 20.68
C PRO A 240 -3.24 16.90 20.82
N MET A 241 -4.12 16.91 19.81
CA MET A 241 -5.45 17.51 19.88
C MET A 241 -6.51 16.39 19.80
N GLY A 242 -7.18 16.09 20.91
CA GLY A 242 -8.25 15.11 21.02
C GLY A 242 -7.79 13.65 21.06
N ILE A 243 -7.92 13.02 22.24
CA ILE A 243 -7.78 11.56 22.41
C ILE A 243 -8.93 10.99 23.24
N THR A 244 -9.58 9.90 22.81
CA THR A 244 -10.63 9.27 23.63
C THR A 244 -10.04 8.38 24.73
N LEU A 245 -9.16 7.43 24.39
CA LEU A 245 -8.58 6.46 25.33
C LEU A 245 -7.05 6.48 25.21
N PHE A 246 -6.35 6.73 26.32
CA PHE A 246 -4.88 6.86 26.32
C PHE A 246 -4.19 6.06 27.45
N HIS A 247 -3.29 5.15 27.08
CA HIS A 247 -2.51 4.29 28.00
C HIS A 247 -1.00 4.28 27.65
N PRO A 248 -0.24 5.33 27.99
CA PRO A 248 1.18 5.39 27.65
C PRO A 248 2.11 4.71 28.65
N VAL A 249 3.20 4.14 28.11
CA VAL A 249 4.39 3.71 28.85
C VAL A 249 5.55 4.67 28.51
N GLY A 250 5.82 5.62 29.41
CA GLY A 250 6.96 6.53 29.33
C GLY A 250 6.81 7.69 28.32
N ILE A 251 6.61 8.90 28.83
CA ILE A 251 6.64 10.15 28.03
C ILE A 251 7.53 11.17 28.73
N THR A 252 8.39 11.85 27.95
CA THR A 252 9.28 12.88 28.50
C THR A 252 8.58 14.23 28.64
N ALA A 253 7.96 14.74 27.58
CA ALA A 253 7.19 15.99 27.60
C ALA A 253 5.81 15.81 26.96
N PHE A 254 4.75 16.19 27.67
CA PHE A 254 3.36 15.98 27.26
C PHE A 254 2.48 17.22 27.45
N HIS A 255 1.90 17.73 26.35
CA HIS A 255 1.03 18.91 26.32
C HIS A 255 -0.25 18.64 25.51
N PRO A 256 -1.25 17.91 26.05
CA PRO A 256 -2.48 17.61 25.33
C PRO A 256 -3.54 18.70 25.42
N MET A 257 -4.37 18.77 24.37
CA MET A 257 -5.64 19.48 24.35
C MET A 257 -6.77 18.46 24.17
N GLY A 258 -7.50 18.17 25.25
CA GLY A 258 -8.66 17.27 25.28
C GLY A 258 -8.32 15.78 25.32
N ILE A 259 -8.58 15.14 26.46
CA ILE A 259 -8.56 13.67 26.62
C ILE A 259 -9.81 13.19 27.37
N THR A 260 -10.48 12.14 26.88
CA THR A 260 -11.63 11.58 27.62
C THR A 260 -11.17 10.67 28.75
N VAL A 261 -10.36 9.64 28.49
CA VAL A 261 -9.91 8.66 29.50
C VAL A 261 -8.40 8.49 29.43
N PHE A 262 -7.71 8.68 30.56
CA PHE A 262 -6.25 8.68 30.63
C PHE A 262 -5.70 7.81 31.78
N HIS A 263 -4.86 6.83 31.45
CA HIS A 263 -4.20 5.90 32.40
C HIS A 263 -2.68 5.80 32.15
N PRO A 264 -1.86 6.77 32.58
CA PRO A 264 -0.42 6.72 32.39
C PRO A 264 0.32 5.92 33.48
N LEU A 265 1.39 5.24 33.07
CA LEU A 265 2.35 4.62 33.99
C LEU A 265 3.37 5.63 34.53
N VAL A 266 4.11 6.30 33.63
CA VAL A 266 5.18 7.24 34.00
C VAL A 266 5.20 8.45 33.06
N ILE A 267 5.12 9.66 33.62
CA ILE A 267 5.30 10.93 32.89
C ILE A 267 6.25 11.84 33.66
N ARG A 268 7.18 12.49 32.96
CA ARG A 268 8.13 13.43 33.58
C ARG A 268 7.56 14.85 33.71
N VAL A 269 7.01 15.41 32.64
CA VAL A 269 6.42 16.76 32.60
C VAL A 269 5.05 16.70 31.93
N PHE A 270 4.01 17.21 32.60
CA PHE A 270 2.62 17.11 32.14
C PHE A 270 1.84 18.42 32.33
N HIS A 271 1.36 19.01 31.22
CA HIS A 271 0.53 20.24 31.20
C HIS A 271 -0.73 20.05 30.33
N PRO A 272 -1.81 19.46 30.85
CA PRO A 272 -3.04 19.23 30.08
C PRO A 272 -4.00 20.43 30.09
N MET A 273 -4.68 20.63 28.97
CA MET A 273 -5.94 21.37 28.88
C MET A 273 -7.10 20.39 28.62
N GLY A 274 -7.93 20.17 29.64
CA GLY A 274 -9.16 19.37 29.57
C GLY A 274 -8.95 17.85 29.59
N ILE A 275 -9.32 17.21 30.71
CA ILE A 275 -9.41 15.74 30.84
C ILE A 275 -10.74 15.35 31.50
N THR A 276 -11.47 14.37 30.95
CA THR A 276 -12.70 13.89 31.61
C THR A 276 -12.40 12.92 32.76
N ALA A 277 -11.61 11.87 32.53
CA ALA A 277 -11.29 10.88 33.56
C ALA A 277 -9.78 10.55 33.59
N PHE A 278 -9.16 10.68 34.75
CA PHE A 278 -7.71 10.55 34.93
C PHE A 278 -7.33 9.60 36.07
N HIS A 279 -6.53 8.56 35.76
CA HIS A 279 -6.11 7.51 36.69
C HIS A 279 -4.59 7.22 36.59
N PRO A 280 -3.72 8.09 37.14
CA PRO A 280 -2.27 7.90 37.05
C PRO A 280 -1.70 6.96 38.12
N MET A 281 -0.68 6.18 37.74
CA MET A 281 0.17 5.44 38.71
C MET A 281 1.35 6.27 39.24
N GLY A 282 1.99 7.10 38.42
CA GLY A 282 3.14 7.91 38.86
C GLY A 282 3.41 9.14 38.00
N ILE A 283 3.44 10.32 38.64
CA ILE A 283 3.76 11.60 37.99
C ILE A 283 4.78 12.39 38.82
N ARG A 284 5.82 12.93 38.15
CA ARG A 284 6.85 13.73 38.82
C ARG A 284 6.45 15.20 39.02
N ALA A 285 5.87 15.84 38.01
CA ALA A 285 5.38 17.22 38.07
C ALA A 285 4.08 17.34 37.27
N PHE A 286 3.05 17.97 37.86
CA PHE A 286 1.70 18.02 37.31
C PHE A 286 1.04 19.38 37.52
N HIS A 287 0.59 19.99 36.41
CA HIS A 287 -0.05 21.31 36.38
C HIS A 287 -1.29 21.30 35.45
N PRO A 288 -2.45 20.79 35.90
CA PRO A 288 -3.66 20.75 35.08
C PRO A 288 -4.45 22.06 35.11
N MET A 289 -5.16 22.35 34.00
CA MET A 289 -6.13 23.44 33.91
C MET A 289 -7.58 23.02 34.23
N ASP A 290 -8.02 21.84 33.76
CA ASP A 290 -9.39 21.34 33.94
C ASP A 290 -9.45 19.79 33.93
N ILE A 291 -10.03 19.20 34.99
CA ILE A 291 -10.27 17.75 35.12
C ILE A 291 -11.65 17.47 35.73
N THR A 292 -12.46 16.61 35.10
CA THR A 292 -13.77 16.23 35.65
C THR A 292 -13.66 15.20 36.76
N VAL A 293 -12.95 14.09 36.55
CA VAL A 293 -12.81 12.97 37.50
C VAL A 293 -11.35 12.56 37.68
N PHE A 294 -10.88 12.52 38.93
CA PHE A 294 -9.48 12.23 39.26
C PHE A 294 -9.29 11.15 40.36
N HIS A 295 -8.51 10.09 40.05
CA HIS A 295 -8.20 8.97 40.95
C HIS A 295 -6.68 8.61 40.94
N PRO A 296 -5.83 9.28 41.73
CA PRO A 296 -4.39 9.01 41.74
C PRO A 296 -3.96 7.86 42.69
N MET A 297 -2.89 7.14 42.33
CA MET A 297 -2.19 6.20 43.23
C MET A 297 -0.76 6.65 43.61
N GLY A 298 -0.33 7.86 43.22
CA GLY A 298 0.98 8.42 43.61
C GLY A 298 1.36 9.71 42.87
N ILE A 299 1.51 10.82 43.60
CA ILE A 299 1.92 12.13 43.06
C ILE A 299 2.98 12.76 43.95
N ARG A 300 4.09 13.25 43.35
CA ARG A 300 5.17 13.90 44.11
C ARG A 300 4.99 15.41 44.29
N ALA A 301 4.45 16.09 43.28
CA ALA A 301 4.17 17.53 43.30
C ALA A 301 2.88 17.81 42.51
N PHE A 302 1.95 18.55 43.12
CA PHE A 302 0.57 18.69 42.67
C PHE A 302 0.12 20.15 42.83
N HIS A 303 -0.25 20.81 41.72
CA HIS A 303 -0.76 22.19 41.73
C HIS A 303 -1.94 22.34 40.76
N PRO A 304 -3.17 21.97 41.16
CA PRO A 304 -4.31 21.98 40.27
C PRO A 304 -4.98 23.36 40.16
N MET A 305 -5.51 23.63 38.98
CA MET A 305 -6.68 24.50 38.80
C MET A 305 -7.81 23.63 38.23
N GLY A 306 -9.05 23.82 38.68
CA GLY A 306 -10.25 23.20 38.10
C GLY A 306 -10.37 21.66 38.22
N ILE A 307 -10.73 21.13 39.39
CA ILE A 307 -11.12 19.71 39.56
C ILE A 307 -12.58 19.62 40.02
N THR A 308 -13.41 18.84 39.32
CA THR A 308 -14.83 18.67 39.71
C THR A 308 -15.02 17.56 40.75
N VAL A 309 -14.40 16.39 40.55
CA VAL A 309 -14.55 15.21 41.43
C VAL A 309 -13.18 14.59 41.72
N PHE A 310 -12.87 14.42 43.01
CA PHE A 310 -11.59 13.87 43.50
C PHE A 310 -11.82 12.68 44.44
N HIS A 311 -11.18 11.55 44.13
CA HIS A 311 -11.22 10.34 44.93
C HIS A 311 -9.79 9.88 45.26
N PRO A 312 -9.21 10.33 46.38
CA PRO A 312 -7.90 9.85 46.83
C PRO A 312 -8.00 8.39 47.31
N MET A 313 -7.00 7.58 46.97
CA MET A 313 -6.74 6.28 47.60
C MET A 313 -5.62 6.39 48.62
#